data_AF-A0A8B6XAF1-F1
#
_entry.id   AF-A0A8B6XAF1-F1
#
_cell.length_a   1.000
_cell.length_b   1.000
_cell.length_c   1.000
_cell.angle_alpha   90.00
_cell.angle_beta   90.00
_cell.angle_gamma   90.00
#
_symmetry.space_group_name_H-M   'P 1'
#
loop_
_entity.id
_entity.type
_entity.pdbx_description
1 polymer ?
#
loop_
_entity_poly.entity_id
_entity_poly.type
_entity_poly.pdbx_seq_one_letter_code
_entity_poly.pdbx_strand_id
1 'polypeptide(L)'
;MESTTPASFDASSVHDLAALQAISDDLGRLDTILGDAIDRLMQSFATIQMHAGARQAPEISEAAMQACVALQFQDMATQLIAHCRRRLTDVHHATTEPFSATHFPSTQIRGAHAGGPVAQSSVGAGSIDLF
;
A
#
# COMPACT_ATOMS: atom_id res chain seq x y z
N MET A 1 26.48 -47.58 8.59
CA MET A 1 25.09 -47.43 8.11
C MET A 1 24.54 -46.18 8.77
N GLU A 2 24.75 -45.02 8.16
CA GLU A 2 24.16 -43.76 8.62
C GLU A 2 22.75 -43.67 8.06
N SER A 3 21.77 -43.77 8.95
CA SER A 3 20.36 -43.61 8.65
C SER A 3 20.05 -42.11 8.66
N THR A 4 20.04 -41.48 7.49
CA THR A 4 19.55 -40.10 7.31
C THR A 4 18.06 -40.06 7.69
N THR A 5 17.76 -39.50 8.86
CA THR A 5 16.39 -39.16 9.26
C THR A 5 15.88 -38.07 8.31
N PRO A 6 14.75 -38.25 7.59
CA PRO A 6 14.18 -37.17 6.81
C PRO A 6 13.73 -36.07 7.77
N ALA A 7 14.14 -34.83 7.48
CA ALA A 7 13.74 -33.65 8.22
C ALA A 7 12.21 -33.63 8.33
N SER A 8 11.72 -33.72 9.56
CA SER A 8 10.33 -33.50 9.93
C SER A 8 9.96 -32.08 9.50
N PHE A 9 9.35 -31.93 8.33
CA PHE A 9 8.70 -30.68 7.92
C PHE A 9 7.59 -30.42 8.95
N ASP A 10 7.86 -29.49 9.87
CA ASP A 10 7.12 -29.35 11.12
C ASP A 10 5.70 -28.86 10.84
N ALA A 11 4.70 -29.46 11.50
CA ALA A 11 3.31 -29.05 11.38
C ALA A 11 3.12 -27.57 11.80
N SER A 12 4.00 -27.05 12.67
CA SER A 12 4.08 -25.63 13.01
C SER A 12 4.36 -24.75 11.79
N SER A 13 5.30 -25.14 10.92
CA SER A 13 5.68 -24.34 9.74
C SER A 13 4.56 -24.28 8.69
N VAL A 14 3.78 -25.35 8.55
CA VAL A 14 2.59 -25.38 7.68
C VAL A 14 1.50 -24.44 8.24
N HIS A 15 1.31 -24.43 9.56
CA HIS A 15 0.36 -23.54 10.21
C HIS A 15 0.75 -22.05 10.05
N ASP A 16 2.04 -21.73 10.21
CA ASP A 16 2.56 -20.37 10.03
C ASP A 16 2.41 -19.89 8.58
N LEU A 17 2.63 -20.78 7.61
CA LEU A 17 2.47 -20.49 6.19
C LEU A 17 1.00 -20.20 5.83
N ALA A 18 0.07 -20.98 6.38
CA ALA A 18 -1.37 -20.76 6.20
C ALA A 18 -1.82 -19.45 6.85
N ALA A 19 -1.27 -19.10 8.02
CA ALA A 19 -1.56 -17.83 8.69
C ALA A 19 -1.08 -16.62 7.88
N LEU A 20 0.12 -16.67 7.28
CA LEU A 20 0.63 -15.61 6.40
C LEU A 20 -0.28 -15.38 5.18
N GLN A 21 -0.78 -16.46 4.59
CA GLN A 21 -1.69 -16.38 3.44
C GLN A 21 -3.05 -15.80 3.84
N ALA A 22 -3.61 -16.23 4.98
CA ALA A 22 -4.85 -15.67 5.51
C ALA A 22 -4.74 -14.16 5.78
N ILE A 23 -3.62 -13.69 6.35
CA ILE A 23 -3.38 -12.24 6.56
C ILE A 23 -3.34 -11.49 5.22
N SER A 24 -2.69 -12.06 4.20
CA SER A 24 -2.64 -11.45 2.85
C SER A 24 -4.03 -11.34 2.21
N ASP A 25 -4.87 -12.37 2.38
CA ASP A 25 -6.25 -12.38 1.88
C ASP A 25 -7.12 -11.36 2.63
N ASP A 26 -6.99 -11.27 3.96
CA ASP A 26 -7.68 -10.28 4.78
C ASP A 26 -7.28 -8.85 4.41
N LEU A 27 -5.99 -8.60 4.15
CA LEU A 27 -5.53 -7.31 3.64
C LEU A 27 -6.15 -6.98 2.27
N GLY A 28 -6.30 -7.98 1.41
CA GLY A 28 -6.99 -7.78 0.12
C GLY A 28 -8.47 -7.46 0.28
N ARG A 29 -9.14 -8.12 1.23
CA ARG A 29 -10.53 -7.83 1.55
C ARG A 29 -10.69 -6.43 2.15
N LEU A 30 -9.80 -6.02 3.05
CA LEU A 30 -9.77 -4.68 3.63
C LEU A 30 -9.60 -3.61 2.56
N ASP A 31 -8.69 -3.82 1.60
CA ASP A 31 -8.48 -2.90 0.47
C ASP A 31 -9.78 -2.69 -0.33
N THR A 32 -10.48 -3.77 -0.68
CA THR A 32 -11.77 -3.69 -1.39
C THR A 32 -12.82 -2.95 -0.57
N ILE A 33 -13.00 -3.29 0.71
CA ILE A 33 -14.00 -2.66 1.59
C ILE A 33 -13.70 -1.15 1.75
N LEU A 34 -12.44 -0.79 1.92
CA LEU A 34 -12.00 0.60 2.03
C LEU A 34 -12.26 1.35 0.72
N GLY A 35 -11.91 0.76 -0.43
CA GLY A 35 -12.21 1.32 -1.75
C GLY A 35 -13.70 1.64 -1.91
N ASP A 36 -14.56 0.64 -1.69
CA ASP A 36 -16.01 0.78 -1.80
C ASP A 36 -16.57 1.86 -0.83
N ALA A 37 -16.07 1.91 0.40
CA ALA A 37 -16.51 2.89 1.39
C ALA A 37 -16.10 4.31 0.99
N ILE A 38 -14.90 4.49 0.44
CA ILE A 38 -14.39 5.79 0.01
C ILE A 38 -15.15 6.28 -1.22
N ASP A 39 -15.45 5.40 -2.19
CA ASP A 39 -16.28 5.75 -3.35
C ASP A 39 -17.67 6.24 -2.92
N ARG A 40 -18.29 5.58 -1.93
CA ARG A 40 -19.57 6.03 -1.34
C ARG A 40 -19.45 7.37 -0.63
N LEU A 41 -18.36 7.61 0.09
CA LEU A 41 -18.11 8.90 0.75
C LEU A 41 -17.95 10.02 -0.26
N MET A 42 -17.17 9.81 -1.32
CA MET A 42 -16.99 10.79 -2.40
C MET A 42 -18.32 11.14 -3.08
N GLN A 43 -19.16 10.15 -3.38
CA GLN A 43 -20.50 10.37 -3.93
C GLN A 43 -21.41 11.14 -2.96
N SER A 44 -21.34 10.82 -1.67
CA SER A 44 -22.09 11.52 -0.61
C SER A 44 -21.67 12.99 -0.51
N PHE A 45 -20.37 13.28 -0.50
CA PHE A 45 -19.86 14.65 -0.45
C PHE A 45 -20.21 15.45 -1.70
N ALA A 46 -20.16 14.85 -2.90
CA ALA A 46 -20.63 15.50 -4.13
C ALA A 46 -22.12 15.87 -4.04
N THR A 47 -22.95 14.96 -3.52
CA THR A 47 -24.38 15.19 -3.31
C THR A 47 -24.64 16.31 -2.29
N ILE A 48 -23.87 16.33 -1.19
CA ILE A 48 -23.93 17.38 -0.17
C ILE A 48 -23.57 18.74 -0.78
N GLN A 49 -22.49 18.82 -1.57
CA GLN A 49 -22.09 20.07 -2.24
C GLN A 49 -23.18 20.60 -3.17
N MET A 50 -23.79 19.73 -3.98
CA MET A 50 -24.91 20.11 -4.88
C MET A 50 -26.09 20.72 -4.10
N HIS A 51 -26.51 20.07 -3.00
CA HIS A 51 -27.61 20.57 -2.18
C HIS A 51 -27.25 21.81 -1.37
N ALA A 52 -26.01 21.90 -0.88
CA ALA A 52 -25.50 23.06 -0.15
C ALA A 52 -25.44 24.30 -1.06
N GLY A 53 -24.99 24.14 -2.30
CA GLY A 53 -25.01 25.21 -3.31
C GLY A 53 -26.43 25.67 -3.61
N ALA A 54 -27.38 24.74 -3.83
CA ALA A 54 -28.79 25.07 -4.07
C ALA A 54 -29.46 25.80 -2.89
N ARG A 55 -29.02 25.51 -1.66
CA ARG A 55 -29.54 26.11 -0.43
C ARG A 55 -28.76 27.33 0.06
N GLN A 56 -27.73 27.78 -0.67
CA GLN A 56 -26.82 28.84 -0.25
C GLN A 56 -26.26 28.61 1.16
N ALA A 57 -25.83 27.37 1.44
CA ALA A 57 -25.21 26.97 2.70
C ALA A 57 -23.69 26.78 2.52
N PRO A 58 -22.90 27.87 2.45
CA PRO A 58 -21.48 27.81 2.09
C PRO A 58 -20.66 26.96 3.07
N GLU A 59 -20.98 26.99 4.37
CA GLU A 59 -20.24 26.26 5.39
C GLU A 59 -20.36 24.73 5.24
N ILE A 60 -21.52 24.25 4.78
CA ILE A 60 -21.74 22.83 4.49
C ILE A 60 -20.94 22.43 3.24
N SER A 61 -20.89 23.31 2.23
CA SER A 61 -20.11 23.07 1.02
C SER A 61 -18.61 23.02 1.32
N GLU A 62 -18.13 23.92 2.17
CA GLU A 62 -16.73 23.98 2.60
C GLU A 62 -16.35 22.73 3.41
N ALA A 63 -17.17 22.33 4.38
CA ALA A 63 -16.93 21.11 5.16
C ALA A 63 -16.89 19.85 4.27
N ALA A 64 -17.77 19.76 3.26
CA ALA A 64 -17.76 18.65 2.30
C ALA A 64 -16.49 18.65 1.43
N MET A 65 -16.01 19.82 1.01
CA MET A 65 -14.76 19.93 0.27
C MET A 65 -13.55 19.56 1.12
N GLN A 66 -13.49 20.02 2.36
CA GLN A 66 -12.44 19.64 3.32
C GLN A 66 -12.44 18.13 3.58
N ALA A 67 -13.61 17.49 3.64
CA ALA A 67 -13.72 16.05 3.80
C ALA A 67 -13.20 15.28 2.56
N CYS A 68 -13.49 15.74 1.34
CA CYS A 68 -12.87 15.19 0.12
C CYS A 68 -11.34 15.35 0.15
N VAL A 69 -10.86 16.51 0.60
CA VAL A 69 -9.43 16.81 0.80
C VAL A 69 -8.82 15.98 1.93
N ALA A 70 -9.58 15.45 2.88
CA ALA A 70 -9.03 14.49 3.84
C ALA A 70 -8.88 13.09 3.22
N LEU A 71 -9.73 12.73 2.25
CA LEU A 71 -9.73 11.42 1.59
C LEU A 71 -8.61 11.24 0.55
N GLN A 72 -7.91 12.28 0.12
CA GLN A 72 -6.80 12.17 -0.84
C GLN A 72 -5.61 11.32 -0.36
N PHE A 73 -5.51 11.02 0.95
CA PHE A 73 -4.56 10.02 1.45
C PHE A 73 -4.96 8.56 1.13
N GLN A 74 -6.14 8.33 0.54
CA GLN A 74 -6.62 7.01 0.12
C GLN A 74 -5.60 6.30 -0.76
N ASP A 75 -5.12 6.96 -1.82
CA ASP A 75 -4.23 6.30 -2.79
C ASP A 75 -2.93 5.84 -2.11
N MET A 76 -2.44 6.64 -1.16
CA MET A 76 -1.29 6.26 -0.34
C MET A 76 -1.58 5.06 0.57
N ALA A 77 -2.78 4.99 1.16
CA ALA A 77 -3.20 3.85 1.97
C ALA A 77 -3.32 2.55 1.14
N THR A 78 -3.92 2.62 -0.04
CA THR A 78 -4.01 1.49 -0.98
C THR A 78 -2.63 1.02 -1.42
N GLN A 79 -1.71 1.94 -1.73
CA GLN A 79 -0.32 1.59 -2.06
C GLN A 79 0.40 0.87 -0.90
N LEU A 80 0.21 1.33 0.34
CA LEU A 80 0.78 0.69 1.53
C LEU A 80 0.21 -0.72 1.75
N ILE A 81 -1.10 -0.91 1.58
CA ILE A 81 -1.74 -2.23 1.69
C ILE A 81 -1.20 -3.17 0.62
N ALA A 82 -1.12 -2.73 -0.63
CA ALA A 82 -0.56 -3.51 -1.74
C ALA A 82 0.91 -3.89 -1.48
N HIS A 83 1.70 -2.97 -0.92
CA HIS A 83 3.09 -3.23 -0.54
C HIS A 83 3.20 -4.28 0.59
N CYS A 84 2.36 -4.17 1.63
CA CYS A 84 2.30 -5.16 2.71
C CYS A 84 1.96 -6.55 2.18
N ARG A 85 0.97 -6.66 1.29
CA ARG A 85 0.60 -7.93 0.65
C ARG A 85 1.77 -8.53 -0.12
N ARG A 86 2.46 -7.74 -0.94
CA ARG A 86 3.64 -8.21 -1.70
C ARG A 86 4.74 -8.73 -0.78
N ARG A 87 5.04 -8.01 0.31
CA ARG A 87 6.04 -8.46 1.29
C ARG A 87 5.63 -9.76 2.00
N LEU A 88 4.35 -9.94 2.31
CA LEU A 88 3.86 -11.21 2.89
C LEU A 88 4.00 -12.37 1.90
N THR A 89 3.70 -12.15 0.62
CA THR A 89 3.91 -13.14 -0.44
C THR A 89 5.39 -13.50 -0.59
N ASP A 90 6.30 -12.52 -0.54
CA ASP A 90 7.75 -12.77 -0.59
C ASP A 90 8.22 -13.63 0.60
N VAL A 91 7.73 -13.36 1.81
CA VAL A 91 8.03 -14.16 3.01
C VAL A 91 7.47 -15.58 2.89
N HIS A 92 6.24 -15.72 2.36
CA HIS A 92 5.63 -17.03 2.11
C HIS A 92 6.50 -17.85 1.15
N HIS A 93 6.89 -17.29 0.00
CA HIS A 93 7.76 -17.98 -0.97
C HIS A 93 9.12 -18.37 -0.37
N ALA A 94 9.75 -17.48 0.39
CA ALA A 94 11.03 -17.77 1.03
C ALA A 94 10.95 -18.90 2.08
N THR A 95 9.76 -19.15 2.63
CA THR A 95 9.52 -20.20 3.64
C THR A 95 9.07 -21.51 3.00
N THR A 96 8.45 -21.48 1.82
CA THR A 96 7.97 -22.69 1.11
C THR A 96 9.02 -23.33 0.22
N GLU A 97 9.89 -22.54 -0.42
CA GLU A 97 10.89 -23.06 -1.34
C GLU A 97 12.05 -23.73 -0.57
N PRO A 98 12.32 -25.04 -0.76
CA PRO A 98 13.48 -25.67 -0.14
C PRO A 98 14.74 -25.00 -0.68
N PHE A 99 15.68 -24.67 0.21
CA PHE A 99 16.95 -24.03 -0.13
C PHE A 99 17.74 -24.93 -1.10
N SER A 100 17.49 -24.80 -2.40
CA SER A 100 18.27 -25.51 -3.42
C SER A 100 19.60 -24.77 -3.53
N ALA A 101 20.69 -25.45 -3.20
CA ALA A 101 22.05 -24.87 -3.16
C ALA A 101 22.58 -24.39 -4.54
N THR A 102 21.76 -24.35 -5.58
CA THR A 102 22.17 -24.05 -6.96
C THR A 102 21.54 -22.78 -7.53
N HIS A 103 20.67 -22.10 -6.80
CA HIS A 103 20.13 -20.82 -7.26
C HIS A 103 20.14 -19.84 -6.10
N PHE A 104 21.13 -18.95 -6.07
CA PHE A 104 20.99 -17.69 -5.36
C PHE A 104 20.06 -16.83 -6.23
N PRO A 105 18.74 -16.72 -5.95
CA PRO A 105 18.05 -15.59 -6.51
C PRO A 105 18.72 -14.39 -5.84
N SER A 106 19.34 -13.54 -6.65
CA SER A 106 19.71 -12.21 -6.19
C SER A 106 18.38 -11.51 -5.89
N THR A 107 17.82 -11.74 -4.69
CA THR A 107 16.90 -10.82 -4.04
C THR A 107 17.73 -9.59 -3.71
N GLN A 108 18.10 -8.86 -4.76
CA GLN A 108 18.18 -7.43 -4.66
C GLN A 108 16.79 -7.02 -4.19
N ILE A 109 16.68 -6.78 -2.88
CA ILE A 109 15.75 -5.79 -2.38
C ILE A 109 16.14 -4.55 -3.17
N ARG A 110 15.46 -4.37 -4.31
CA ARG A 110 15.52 -3.16 -5.10
C ARG A 110 15.02 -2.11 -4.14
N GLY A 111 15.97 -1.43 -3.51
CA GLY A 111 15.71 -0.39 -2.53
C GLY A 111 14.60 0.46 -3.10
N ALA A 112 13.55 0.63 -2.31
CA ALA A 112 12.48 1.56 -2.60
C ALA A 112 13.12 2.78 -3.25
N HIS A 113 12.78 3.06 -4.51
CA HIS A 113 13.16 4.33 -5.11
C HIS A 113 12.61 5.36 -4.13
N ALA A 114 13.51 6.01 -3.39
CA ALA A 114 13.18 7.07 -2.48
C ALA A 114 12.69 8.22 -3.36
N GLY A 115 11.42 8.16 -3.75
CA GLY A 115 10.64 9.30 -4.22
C GLY A 115 10.35 10.21 -3.03
N GLY A 116 11.40 10.61 -2.31
CA GLY A 116 11.32 11.75 -1.43
C GLY A 116 11.00 12.99 -2.27
N PRO A 117 10.39 14.03 -1.66
CA PRO A 117 10.20 15.30 -2.33
C PRO A 117 11.55 15.75 -2.93
N VAL A 118 11.49 16.24 -4.17
CA VAL A 118 12.66 16.72 -4.93
C VAL A 118 13.51 17.58 -4.02
N ALA A 119 14.71 17.09 -3.68
CA ALA A 119 15.72 17.94 -3.07
C ALA A 119 16.14 18.94 -4.16
N GLN A 120 15.53 20.13 -4.14
CA GLN A 120 15.99 21.28 -4.92
C GLN A 120 17.35 21.71 -4.36
N SER A 121 18.39 20.97 -4.74
CA SER A 121 19.76 21.36 -4.47
C SER A 121 20.26 22.14 -5.69
N SER A 122 20.58 23.41 -5.41
CA SER A 122 21.14 24.42 -6.30
C SER A 122 20.18 25.04 -7.33
N VAL A 123 19.35 25.96 -6.83
CA VAL A 123 19.09 27.21 -7.58
C VAL A 123 20.44 27.89 -7.76
N GLY A 124 21.09 27.63 -8.91
CA GLY A 124 22.12 28.53 -9.41
C GLY A 124 21.44 29.86 -9.70
N ALA A 125 21.84 30.92 -8.99
CA ALA A 125 21.37 32.27 -9.20
C ALA A 125 21.77 32.74 -10.62
N GLY A 126 20.97 32.37 -11.61
CA GLY A 126 21.01 32.94 -12.94
C GLY A 126 20.39 34.33 -12.87
N SER A 127 21.23 35.35 -13.04
CA SER A 127 20.82 36.74 -13.22
C SER A 127 19.75 36.84 -14.31
N ILE A 128 18.58 37.35 -13.97
CA ILE A 128 17.53 37.69 -14.95
C ILE A 128 17.86 39.10 -15.44
N ASP A 129 18.42 39.20 -16.64
CA ASP A 129 18.55 40.48 -17.34
C ASP A 129 17.20 40.78 -18.01
N LEU A 130 16.49 41.79 -17.48
CA LEU A 130 15.31 42.36 -18.12
C LEU A 130 15.79 43.42 -19.11
N PHE A 131 15.78 43.10 -20.40
CA PHE A 131 15.81 44.09 -21.47
C PHE A 131 14.38 44.48 -21.85
#